data_AF-A0A8E2AN34-F1
#
_entry.id   AF-A0A8E2AN34-F1
#
_cell.length_a   1.000
_cell.length_b   1.000
_cell.length_c   1.000
_cell.angle_alpha   90.00
_cell.angle_beta   90.00
_cell.angle_gamma   90.00
#
_symmetry.space_group_name_H-M   'P 1'
#
loop_
_entity.id
_entity.type
_entity.pdbx_description
1 polymer ?
#
loop_
_entity_poly.entity_id
_entity_poly.type
_entity_poly.pdbx_seq_one_letter_code
_entity_poly.pdbx_strand_id
1 'polypeptide(L)'
;MSITGRPCDEHGKFLPEGAPPPPRTTQSHNNFEPFDDRVHFEAADFLYTRNQMSAGDIDFLGLLWAATLLKHNSTPPFSDHKHLYETIDSIKHGDVPWQSRTFKYTGKVPDPKAVPSWMSAGYNVCFRDPRQIVHNMLANPDFDGEFDYTPVREHTRGGQRRKDFMSGDWAWEQADIIGKDPETHGSVFVPIILGSDKTTVSVATGQNEYYPLYMSIGNVHNNVRRAHRNALVLLGFLAVPKSTKEHNQDPEFRRFRRQLVHTTLSVILQSIKSGITKPEVVRCPDGHFRKAIFGIGLYIADYPEQVLLACIVQGWCPKYV
;
A
#
# COMPACT_ATOMS: atom_id res chain seq x y z
N MET A 1 3.98 3.01 31.91
CA MET A 1 3.92 1.68 31.28
C MET A 1 3.50 1.91 29.85
N SER A 2 4.41 1.64 28.93
CA SER A 2 4.46 2.29 27.62
C SER A 2 4.12 1.30 26.49
N ILE A 3 4.27 1.74 25.24
CA ILE A 3 4.19 0.94 24.01
C ILE A 3 5.25 -0.16 24.06
N THR A 4 4.88 -1.32 24.61
CA THR A 4 5.79 -2.46 24.87
C THR A 4 5.62 -3.61 23.87
N GLY A 5 4.64 -3.55 22.97
CA GLY A 5 4.43 -4.58 21.96
C GLY A 5 4.15 -5.98 22.52
N ARG A 6 3.28 -6.07 23.54
CA ARG A 6 2.95 -7.33 24.21
C ARG A 6 2.16 -8.25 23.28
N PRO A 7 2.54 -9.54 23.18
CA PRO A 7 1.72 -10.54 22.49
C PRO A 7 0.30 -10.64 23.07
N CYS A 8 -0.68 -10.79 22.20
CA CYS A 8 -2.06 -11.12 22.52
C CYS A 8 -2.57 -12.28 21.65
N ASP A 9 -3.76 -12.77 21.95
CA ASP A 9 -4.52 -13.64 21.04
C ASP A 9 -5.22 -12.82 19.93
N GLU A 10 -5.91 -13.52 19.03
CA GLU A 10 -6.68 -12.94 17.92
C GLU A 10 -7.83 -12.02 18.38
N HIS A 11 -8.22 -12.08 19.64
CA HIS A 11 -9.26 -11.24 20.25
C HIS A 11 -8.66 -10.05 21.02
N GLY A 12 -7.33 -9.89 21.03
CA GLY A 12 -6.66 -8.78 21.68
C GLY A 12 -6.47 -8.95 23.20
N LYS A 13 -6.61 -10.16 23.74
CA LYS A 13 -6.31 -10.46 25.14
C LYS A 13 -4.84 -10.82 25.28
N PHE A 14 -4.12 -10.12 26.16
CA PHE A 14 -2.69 -10.34 26.34
C PHE A 14 -2.38 -11.75 26.82
N LEU A 15 -1.32 -12.34 26.24
CA LEU A 15 -0.85 -13.66 26.58
C LEU A 15 0.11 -13.61 27.80
N PRO A 16 0.24 -14.74 28.52
CA PRO A 16 1.31 -14.93 29.49
C PRO A 16 2.70 -14.79 28.83
N GLU A 17 3.69 -14.42 29.62
CA GLU A 17 5.08 -14.35 29.15
C GLU A 17 5.56 -15.73 28.70
N GLY A 18 6.24 -15.79 27.54
CA GLY A 18 6.74 -17.04 26.96
C GLY A 18 5.72 -17.92 26.23
N ALA A 19 4.46 -17.48 26.08
CA ALA A 19 3.47 -18.23 25.31
C ALA A 19 3.91 -18.41 23.84
N PRO A 20 3.80 -19.62 23.24
CA PRO A 20 4.16 -19.83 21.85
C PRO A 20 3.18 -19.13 20.89
N PRO A 21 3.63 -18.73 19.69
CA PRO A 21 2.74 -18.14 18.71
C PRO A 21 1.73 -19.18 18.19
N PRO A 22 0.51 -18.78 17.80
CA PRO A 22 -0.42 -19.66 17.13
C PRO A 22 0.14 -20.10 15.76
N PRO A 23 -0.20 -21.31 15.27
CA PRO A 23 0.28 -21.81 13.99
C PRO A 23 -0.12 -20.89 12.82
N ARG A 24 0.79 -20.67 11.86
CA ARG A 24 0.57 -19.75 10.72
C ARG A 24 -0.50 -20.24 9.76
N THR A 25 -0.51 -21.53 9.48
CA THR A 25 -1.42 -22.16 8.53
C THR A 25 -2.01 -23.42 9.16
N THR A 26 -3.34 -23.51 9.11
CA THR A 26 -4.10 -24.77 9.24
C THR A 26 -4.43 -25.37 7.88
N GLN A 27 -4.10 -24.68 6.79
CA GLN A 27 -4.42 -25.09 5.42
C GLN A 27 -3.56 -26.28 5.00
N SER A 28 -4.23 -27.30 4.44
CA SER A 28 -3.56 -28.46 3.86
C SER A 28 -2.70 -28.03 2.66
N HIS A 29 -1.59 -28.74 2.42
CA HIS A 29 -0.73 -28.53 1.25
C HIS A 29 -1.45 -28.68 -0.11
N ASN A 30 -2.71 -29.16 -0.11
CA ASN A 30 -3.52 -29.38 -1.31
C ASN A 30 -4.65 -28.34 -1.46
N ASN A 31 -4.57 -27.20 -0.75
CA ASN A 31 -5.53 -26.12 -0.97
C ASN A 31 -5.15 -25.31 -2.20
N PHE A 32 -5.94 -25.42 -3.27
CA PHE A 32 -5.78 -24.66 -4.50
C PHE A 32 -6.76 -23.49 -4.63
N GLU A 33 -7.60 -23.20 -3.62
CA GLU A 33 -8.60 -22.13 -3.70
C GLU A 33 -8.00 -20.80 -4.21
N PRO A 34 -8.65 -20.13 -5.19
CA PRO A 34 -9.98 -20.41 -5.73
C PRO A 34 -10.04 -21.49 -6.82
N PHE A 35 -8.91 -22.08 -7.19
CA PHE A 35 -8.84 -23.14 -8.19
C PHE A 35 -9.27 -24.48 -7.60
N ASP A 36 -9.95 -25.29 -8.41
CA ASP A 36 -10.47 -26.59 -7.99
C ASP A 36 -9.34 -27.59 -7.68
N ASP A 37 -8.26 -27.52 -8.46
CA ASP A 37 -7.11 -28.41 -8.32
C ASP A 37 -5.82 -27.80 -8.92
N ARG A 38 -4.74 -28.58 -8.85
CA ARG A 38 -3.43 -28.21 -9.37
C ARG A 38 -3.43 -27.92 -10.87
N VAL A 39 -4.17 -28.71 -11.67
CA VAL A 39 -4.22 -28.53 -13.12
C VAL A 39 -4.98 -27.26 -13.47
N HIS A 40 -6.06 -26.97 -12.74
CA HIS A 40 -6.82 -25.73 -12.88
C HIS A 40 -5.92 -24.50 -12.56
N PHE A 41 -5.13 -24.55 -11.48
CA PHE A 41 -4.14 -23.52 -11.15
C PHE A 41 -3.03 -23.37 -12.20
N GLU A 42 -2.36 -24.46 -12.58
CA GLU A 42 -1.24 -24.43 -13.52
C GLU A 42 -1.69 -24.01 -14.93
N ALA A 43 -2.92 -24.35 -15.33
CA ALA A 43 -3.52 -23.84 -16.56
C ALA A 43 -3.67 -22.32 -16.50
N ALA A 44 -4.14 -21.75 -15.39
CA ALA A 44 -4.28 -20.30 -15.25
C ALA A 44 -2.92 -19.59 -15.35
N ASP A 45 -1.93 -20.05 -14.59
CA ASP A 45 -0.58 -19.48 -14.61
C ASP A 45 0.07 -19.56 -15.99
N PHE A 46 -0.09 -20.70 -16.68
CA PHE A 46 0.44 -20.85 -18.02
C PHE A 46 -0.22 -19.90 -19.02
N LEU A 47 -1.56 -19.83 -19.04
CA LEU A 47 -2.29 -19.01 -19.99
C LEU A 47 -2.08 -17.52 -19.74
N TYR A 48 -2.15 -17.09 -18.48
CA TYR A 48 -2.13 -15.68 -18.11
C TYR A 48 -0.70 -15.13 -17.95
N THR A 49 0.15 -15.80 -17.18
CA THR A 49 1.46 -15.26 -16.79
C THR A 49 2.55 -15.63 -17.79
N ARG A 50 2.61 -16.90 -18.19
CA ARG A 50 3.74 -17.44 -18.99
C ARG A 50 3.57 -17.22 -20.48
N ASN A 51 2.39 -17.51 -21.00
CA ASN A 51 2.07 -17.36 -22.43
C ASN A 51 1.50 -15.97 -22.73
N GLN A 52 0.83 -15.33 -21.76
CA GLN A 52 0.10 -14.06 -21.96
C GLN A 52 -0.87 -14.16 -23.15
N MET A 53 -1.60 -15.27 -23.17
CA MET A 53 -2.46 -15.64 -24.28
C MET A 53 -3.59 -14.62 -24.46
N SER A 54 -3.93 -14.31 -25.72
CA SER A 54 -5.03 -13.37 -26.01
C SER A 54 -6.37 -13.94 -25.56
N ALA A 55 -7.34 -13.08 -25.22
CA ALA A 55 -8.68 -13.51 -24.83
C ALA A 55 -9.34 -14.44 -25.87
N GLY A 56 -9.16 -14.13 -27.17
CA GLY A 56 -9.70 -14.96 -28.26
C GLY A 56 -9.03 -16.34 -28.36
N ASP A 57 -7.73 -16.42 -28.10
CA ASP A 57 -7.02 -17.71 -28.10
C ASP A 57 -7.39 -18.56 -26.87
N ILE A 58 -7.63 -17.92 -25.71
CA ILE A 58 -8.12 -18.60 -24.51
C ILE A 58 -9.51 -19.20 -24.76
N ASP A 59 -10.42 -18.45 -25.38
CA ASP A 59 -11.75 -18.93 -25.74
C ASP A 59 -11.67 -20.11 -26.71
N PHE A 60 -10.80 -20.01 -27.73
CA PHE A 60 -10.60 -21.09 -28.69
C PHE A 60 -10.03 -22.35 -28.04
N LEU A 61 -9.06 -22.21 -27.12
CA LEU A 61 -8.52 -23.34 -26.37
C LEU A 61 -9.58 -23.98 -25.45
N GLY A 62 -10.41 -23.17 -24.79
CA GLY A 62 -11.54 -23.63 -23.98
C GLY A 62 -12.51 -24.49 -24.80
N LEU A 63 -12.82 -24.09 -26.04
CA LEU A 63 -13.64 -24.86 -26.97
C LEU A 63 -13.00 -26.21 -27.35
N LEU A 64 -11.69 -26.24 -27.61
CA LEU A 64 -10.98 -27.48 -27.94
C LEU A 64 -10.96 -28.46 -26.75
N TRP A 65 -10.73 -27.95 -25.54
CA TRP A 65 -10.83 -28.77 -24.33
C TRP A 65 -12.24 -29.27 -24.10
N ALA A 66 -13.26 -28.43 -24.24
CA ALA A 66 -14.66 -28.84 -24.11
C ALA A 66 -15.00 -29.98 -25.09
N ALA A 67 -14.61 -29.84 -26.37
CA ALA A 67 -14.84 -30.87 -27.38
C ALA A 67 -14.14 -32.20 -27.07
N THR A 68 -12.91 -32.15 -26.53
CA THR A 68 -12.14 -33.35 -26.20
C THR A 68 -12.56 -34.01 -24.88
N LEU A 69 -13.07 -33.24 -23.92
CA LEU A 69 -13.48 -33.73 -22.59
C LEU A 69 -14.96 -34.16 -22.54
N LEU A 70 -15.78 -33.73 -23.49
CA LEU A 70 -17.20 -34.12 -23.60
C LEU A 70 -17.40 -35.64 -23.54
N LYS A 71 -16.55 -36.41 -24.23
CA LYS A 71 -16.59 -37.89 -24.24
C LYS A 71 -16.34 -38.54 -22.88
N HIS A 72 -15.74 -37.79 -21.96
CA HIS A 72 -15.47 -38.21 -20.58
C HIS A 72 -16.47 -37.59 -19.58
N ASN A 73 -17.52 -36.91 -20.07
CA ASN A 73 -18.48 -36.18 -19.26
C ASN A 73 -17.81 -35.19 -18.28
N SER A 74 -16.75 -34.53 -18.75
CA SER A 74 -15.93 -33.58 -17.99
C SER A 74 -15.93 -32.21 -18.67
N THR A 75 -15.57 -31.17 -17.91
CA THR A 75 -15.49 -29.78 -18.37
C THR A 75 -14.04 -29.33 -18.57
N PRO A 76 -13.78 -28.35 -19.45
CA PRO A 76 -12.47 -27.72 -19.53
C PRO A 76 -12.12 -27.00 -18.21
N PRO A 77 -10.82 -26.80 -17.90
CA PRO A 77 -10.41 -25.99 -16.74
C PRO A 77 -11.04 -24.58 -16.78
N PHE A 78 -11.00 -23.95 -17.95
CA PHE A 78 -11.68 -22.67 -18.19
C PHE A 78 -12.60 -22.78 -19.40
N SER A 79 -13.87 -22.36 -19.26
CA SER A 79 -14.84 -22.34 -20.36
C SER A 79 -14.54 -21.25 -21.38
N ASP A 80 -14.03 -20.11 -20.90
CA ASP A 80 -13.66 -18.93 -21.68
C ASP A 80 -12.68 -18.05 -20.89
N HIS A 81 -12.22 -16.96 -21.50
CA HIS A 81 -11.33 -15.98 -20.86
C HIS A 81 -11.98 -15.29 -19.65
N LYS A 82 -13.30 -15.14 -19.62
CA LYS A 82 -13.99 -14.50 -18.49
C LYS A 82 -13.93 -15.36 -17.26
N HIS A 83 -14.20 -16.66 -17.39
CA HIS A 83 -14.05 -17.61 -16.29
C HIS A 83 -12.62 -17.62 -15.76
N LEU A 84 -11.61 -17.57 -16.65
CA LEU A 84 -10.21 -17.44 -16.24
C LEU A 84 -9.95 -16.16 -15.44
N TYR A 85 -10.34 -15.00 -15.98
CA TYR A 85 -10.09 -13.70 -15.34
C TYR A 85 -10.86 -13.55 -14.03
N GLU A 86 -12.12 -13.98 -13.97
CA GLU A 86 -12.93 -13.99 -12.74
C GLU A 86 -12.31 -14.91 -11.67
N THR A 87 -11.79 -16.07 -12.07
CA THR A 87 -11.09 -16.97 -11.14
C THR A 87 -9.81 -16.33 -10.60
N ILE A 88 -9.00 -15.72 -11.47
CA ILE A 88 -7.79 -14.98 -11.06
C ILE A 88 -8.14 -13.80 -10.13
N ASP A 89 -9.17 -13.02 -10.47
CA ASP A 89 -9.63 -11.89 -9.67
C ASP A 89 -10.23 -12.32 -8.32
N SER A 90 -10.72 -13.57 -8.22
CA SER A 90 -11.22 -14.15 -6.98
C SER A 90 -10.13 -14.67 -6.04
N ILE A 91 -8.86 -14.67 -6.48
CA ILE A 91 -7.74 -15.11 -5.65
C ILE A 91 -7.68 -14.26 -4.38
N LYS A 92 -8.00 -14.90 -3.25
CA LYS A 92 -7.89 -14.30 -1.92
C LYS A 92 -6.45 -14.26 -1.41
N HIS A 93 -5.59 -15.05 -2.03
CA HIS A 93 -4.17 -15.19 -1.71
C HIS A 93 -3.32 -14.28 -2.61
N GLY A 94 -2.99 -13.08 -2.14
CA GLY A 94 -2.13 -12.21 -2.95
C GLY A 94 -2.10 -10.75 -2.51
N ASP A 95 -1.64 -9.92 -3.44
CA ASP A 95 -1.56 -8.47 -3.29
C ASP A 95 -2.95 -7.84 -3.09
N VAL A 96 -2.96 -6.70 -2.39
CA VAL A 96 -4.17 -5.93 -2.16
C VAL A 96 -4.76 -5.43 -3.50
N PRO A 97 -6.07 -5.60 -3.76
CA PRO A 97 -6.67 -5.19 -5.03
C PRO A 97 -6.51 -3.70 -5.32
N TRP A 98 -6.38 -3.39 -6.62
CA TRP A 98 -6.40 -2.01 -7.11
C TRP A 98 -7.82 -1.48 -7.15
N GLN A 99 -8.00 -0.23 -6.73
CA GLN A 99 -9.23 0.54 -6.85
C GLN A 99 -8.95 1.88 -7.53
N SER A 100 -9.95 2.42 -8.21
CA SER A 100 -9.84 3.68 -8.94
C SER A 100 -10.85 4.71 -8.45
N ARG A 101 -10.44 5.98 -8.39
CA ARG A 101 -11.33 7.11 -8.13
C ARG A 101 -11.02 8.27 -9.07
N THR A 102 -12.06 8.94 -9.53
CA THR A 102 -11.95 10.13 -10.38
C THR A 102 -12.24 11.39 -9.57
N PHE A 103 -11.30 12.32 -9.56
CA PHE A 103 -11.45 13.64 -8.96
C PHE A 103 -11.79 14.67 -10.06
N LYS A 104 -12.55 15.70 -9.69
CA LYS A 104 -12.92 16.80 -10.60
C LYS A 104 -12.77 18.14 -9.88
N TYR A 105 -12.52 19.21 -10.63
CA TYR A 105 -12.59 20.55 -10.09
C TYR A 105 -14.05 20.90 -9.76
N THR A 106 -14.29 21.48 -8.59
CA THR A 106 -15.63 21.85 -8.10
C THR A 106 -15.74 23.32 -7.75
N GLY A 107 -14.73 24.14 -8.12
CA GLY A 107 -14.74 25.57 -7.88
C GLY A 107 -15.60 26.33 -8.89
N LYS A 108 -15.57 27.67 -8.80
CA LYS A 108 -16.31 28.53 -9.73
C LYS A 108 -15.68 28.42 -11.12
N VAL A 109 -16.49 28.02 -12.09
CA VAL A 109 -16.08 27.92 -13.49
C VAL A 109 -16.31 29.29 -14.15
N PRO A 110 -15.34 29.82 -14.94
CA PRO A 110 -15.53 31.02 -15.75
C PRO A 110 -16.67 30.88 -16.78
N ASP A 111 -16.89 31.94 -17.58
CA ASP A 111 -17.81 31.88 -18.74
C ASP A 111 -17.57 30.58 -19.55
N PRO A 112 -18.62 29.82 -19.90
CA PRO A 112 -18.54 28.56 -20.66
C PRO A 112 -17.65 28.62 -21.92
N LYS A 113 -17.47 29.80 -22.52
CA LYS A 113 -16.62 29.98 -23.72
C LYS A 113 -15.11 30.01 -23.44
N ALA A 114 -14.68 30.10 -22.17
CA ALA A 114 -13.27 30.27 -21.79
C ALA A 114 -12.83 29.33 -20.65
N VAL A 115 -13.51 28.19 -20.47
CA VAL A 115 -13.18 27.23 -19.40
C VAL A 115 -11.86 26.52 -19.70
N PRO A 116 -10.83 26.66 -18.86
CA PRO A 116 -9.60 25.91 -19.02
C PRO A 116 -9.86 24.40 -18.95
N SER A 117 -9.21 23.62 -19.80
CA SER A 117 -9.41 22.16 -19.87
C SER A 117 -9.18 21.44 -18.54
N TRP A 118 -8.32 21.99 -17.68
CA TRP A 118 -8.05 21.42 -16.37
C TRP A 118 -9.24 21.54 -15.39
N MET A 119 -10.17 22.49 -15.60
CA MET A 119 -11.37 22.63 -14.76
C MET A 119 -12.48 21.65 -15.15
N SER A 120 -12.51 21.18 -16.39
CA SER A 120 -13.51 20.22 -16.89
C SER A 120 -13.02 18.77 -16.91
N ALA A 121 -11.71 18.55 -16.78
CA ALA A 121 -11.10 17.23 -16.79
C ALA A 121 -11.45 16.38 -15.55
N GLY A 122 -11.51 15.06 -15.76
CA GLY A 122 -11.50 14.05 -14.71
C GLY A 122 -10.08 13.55 -14.45
N TYR A 123 -9.71 13.45 -13.18
CA TYR A 123 -8.38 13.06 -12.72
C TYR A 123 -8.46 11.69 -12.05
N ASN A 124 -8.10 10.64 -12.79
CA ASN A 124 -8.13 9.27 -12.30
C ASN A 124 -6.92 8.99 -11.42
N VAL A 125 -7.19 8.41 -10.26
CA VAL A 125 -6.20 7.90 -9.31
C VAL A 125 -6.48 6.42 -9.12
N CYS A 126 -5.46 5.60 -9.27
CA CYS A 126 -5.51 4.17 -8.97
C CYS A 126 -4.67 3.90 -7.74
N PHE A 127 -5.21 3.20 -6.74
CA PHE A 127 -4.51 2.93 -5.49
C PHE A 127 -4.98 1.61 -4.88
N ARG A 128 -4.20 1.08 -3.95
CA ARG A 128 -4.54 -0.10 -3.15
C ARG A 128 -4.96 0.34 -1.75
N ASP A 129 -5.75 -0.47 -1.03
CA ASP A 129 -6.11 -0.15 0.36
C ASP A 129 -4.85 -0.17 1.26
N PRO A 130 -4.39 0.98 1.78
CA PRO A 130 -3.17 1.01 2.56
C PRO A 130 -3.30 0.28 3.91
N ARG A 131 -4.49 0.17 4.48
CA ARG A 131 -4.69 -0.58 5.72
C ARG A 131 -4.41 -2.07 5.51
N GLN A 132 -4.94 -2.65 4.45
CA GLN A 132 -4.68 -4.05 4.09
C GLN A 132 -3.20 -4.29 3.77
N ILE A 133 -2.55 -3.33 3.10
CA ILE A 133 -1.11 -3.43 2.83
C ILE A 133 -0.31 -3.44 4.13
N VAL A 134 -0.64 -2.57 5.10
CA VAL A 134 0.03 -2.55 6.40
C VAL A 134 -0.17 -3.89 7.12
N HIS A 135 -1.38 -4.45 7.12
CA HIS A 135 -1.66 -5.78 7.68
C HIS A 135 -0.82 -6.87 7.01
N ASN A 136 -0.71 -6.86 5.68
CA ASN A 136 0.12 -7.81 4.93
C ASN A 136 1.61 -7.67 5.28
N MET A 137 2.13 -6.45 5.40
CA MET A 137 3.51 -6.20 5.83
C MET A 137 3.76 -6.73 7.25
N LEU A 138 2.84 -6.46 8.18
CA LEU A 138 2.97 -6.92 9.56
C LEU A 138 2.90 -8.45 9.66
N ALA A 139 2.10 -9.11 8.83
CA ALA A 139 1.98 -10.56 8.82
C ALA A 139 3.17 -11.28 8.14
N ASN A 140 4.07 -10.55 7.47
CA ASN A 140 5.15 -11.14 6.68
C ASN A 140 6.20 -11.84 7.58
N PRO A 141 6.38 -13.18 7.48
CA PRO A 141 7.39 -13.91 8.27
C PRO A 141 8.82 -13.54 7.91
N ASP A 142 9.07 -13.03 6.70
CA ASP A 142 10.43 -12.71 6.23
C ASP A 142 11.05 -11.51 6.98
N PHE A 143 10.27 -10.84 7.82
CA PHE A 143 10.69 -9.76 8.70
C PHE A 143 11.04 -10.25 10.11
N ASP A 144 10.82 -11.53 10.42
CA ASP A 144 11.14 -12.06 11.75
C ASP A 144 12.63 -11.95 12.06
N GLY A 145 12.95 -11.51 13.27
CA GLY A 145 14.31 -11.14 13.68
C GLY A 145 14.84 -9.81 13.12
N GLU A 146 14.16 -9.17 12.18
CA GLU A 146 14.54 -7.89 11.54
C GLU A 146 13.43 -6.83 11.65
N PHE A 147 12.66 -6.90 12.75
CA PHE A 147 11.50 -6.06 13.03
C PHE A 147 11.50 -5.58 14.48
N ASP A 148 11.35 -4.27 14.69
CA ASP A 148 11.29 -3.64 16.00
C ASP A 148 9.84 -3.41 16.46
N TYR A 149 9.42 -4.08 17.53
CA TYR A 149 8.09 -3.92 18.14
C TYR A 149 7.96 -2.68 19.04
N THR A 150 9.08 -2.10 19.44
CA THR A 150 9.14 -0.91 20.30
C THR A 150 10.24 0.02 19.79
N PRO A 151 10.19 1.32 20.14
CA PRO A 151 11.34 2.19 19.95
C PRO A 151 12.61 1.59 20.59
N VAL A 152 13.74 1.75 19.93
CA VAL A 152 15.03 1.16 20.33
C VAL A 152 16.01 2.29 20.65
N ARG A 153 16.89 2.11 21.64
CA ARG A 153 18.08 2.96 21.83
C ARG A 153 19.31 2.09 21.94
N GLU A 154 20.13 2.12 20.90
CA GLU A 154 21.40 1.44 20.92
C GLU A 154 22.50 2.39 21.42
N HIS A 155 23.09 2.06 22.57
CA HIS A 155 24.19 2.83 23.15
C HIS A 155 25.51 2.12 22.83
N THR A 156 26.42 2.85 22.18
CA THR A 156 27.77 2.39 21.90
C THR A 156 28.77 3.20 22.72
N ARG A 157 30.05 2.78 22.75
CA ARG A 157 31.11 3.56 23.41
C ARG A 157 31.23 5.00 22.89
N GLY A 158 30.81 5.26 21.65
CA GLY A 158 30.81 6.58 21.02
C GLY A 158 29.51 7.38 21.16
N GLY A 159 28.57 6.91 21.99
CA GLY A 159 27.24 7.51 22.15
C GLY A 159 26.12 6.71 21.49
N GLN A 160 24.97 7.34 21.33
CA GLN A 160 23.77 6.70 20.77
C GLN A 160 23.93 6.48 19.26
N ARG A 161 23.77 5.23 18.82
CA ARG A 161 23.76 4.88 17.39
C ARG A 161 22.31 4.88 16.89
N ARG A 162 22.08 5.62 15.81
CA ARG A 162 20.81 5.61 15.07
C ARG A 162 21.05 4.92 13.74
N LYS A 163 20.38 3.80 13.51
CA LYS A 163 20.52 2.98 12.31
C LYS A 163 19.17 2.81 11.64
N ASP A 164 18.26 2.12 12.32
CA ASP A 164 16.92 1.80 11.82
C ASP A 164 15.91 2.86 12.27
N PHE A 165 14.76 2.92 11.62
CA PHE A 165 13.80 4.02 11.84
C PHE A 165 13.33 4.10 13.30
N MET A 166 13.07 2.95 13.94
CA MET A 166 12.65 2.88 15.34
C MET A 166 13.74 3.28 16.35
N SER A 167 14.99 3.49 15.90
CA SER A 167 16.07 4.04 16.72
C SER A 167 16.08 5.57 16.81
N GLY A 168 15.22 6.24 16.02
CA GLY A 168 15.09 7.70 16.02
C GLY A 168 14.33 8.23 17.23
N ASP A 169 14.69 9.44 17.68
CA ASP A 169 14.07 10.08 18.84
C ASP A 169 12.57 10.31 18.64
N TRP A 170 12.16 10.60 17.40
CA TRP A 170 10.75 10.74 17.04
C TRP A 170 9.91 9.51 17.39
N ALA A 171 10.43 8.28 17.20
CA ALA A 171 9.68 7.07 17.54
C ALA A 171 9.43 6.96 19.06
N TRP A 172 10.38 7.43 19.88
CA TRP A 172 10.23 7.51 21.33
C TRP A 172 9.20 8.57 21.72
N GLU A 173 9.28 9.76 21.14
CA GLU A 173 8.29 10.83 21.39
C GLU A 173 6.87 10.38 21.05
N GLN A 174 6.69 9.68 19.93
CA GLN A 174 5.39 9.10 19.57
C GLN A 174 4.94 8.06 20.58
N ALA A 175 5.81 7.13 21.00
CA ALA A 175 5.47 6.13 22.00
C ALA A 175 5.08 6.76 23.36
N ASP A 176 5.74 7.85 23.76
CA ASP A 176 5.41 8.60 24.97
C ASP A 176 4.06 9.31 24.86
N ILE A 177 3.73 9.88 23.69
CA ILE A 177 2.43 10.50 23.44
C ILE A 177 1.32 9.45 23.49
N ILE A 178 1.49 8.37 22.74
CA ILE A 178 0.49 7.31 22.62
C ILE A 178 0.28 6.64 23.98
N GLY A 179 1.35 6.33 24.72
CA GLY A 179 1.29 5.68 26.03
C GLY A 179 0.59 6.49 27.13
N LYS A 180 0.21 7.75 26.89
CA LYS A 180 -0.67 8.52 27.78
C LYS A 180 -2.08 7.94 27.84
N ASP A 181 -2.53 7.32 26.76
CA ASP A 181 -3.84 6.67 26.68
C ASP A 181 -3.77 5.23 27.22
N PRO A 182 -4.48 4.90 28.32
CA PRO A 182 -4.54 3.54 28.85
C PRO A 182 -5.02 2.47 27.86
N GLU A 183 -5.86 2.82 26.88
CA GLU A 183 -6.37 1.86 25.89
C GLU A 183 -5.26 1.35 24.96
N THR A 184 -4.17 2.11 24.83
CA THR A 184 -3.05 1.78 23.95
C THR A 184 -1.93 1.01 24.67
N HIS A 185 -2.02 0.83 25.99
CA HIS A 185 -0.97 0.17 26.77
C HIS A 185 -0.70 -1.25 26.27
N GLY A 186 0.58 -1.59 26.10
CA GLY A 186 0.98 -2.89 25.55
C GLY A 186 0.91 -2.98 24.02
N SER A 187 0.46 -1.94 23.31
CA SER A 187 0.44 -1.94 21.85
C SER A 187 1.86 -1.79 21.25
N VAL A 188 1.96 -2.07 19.96
CA VAL A 188 3.08 -1.73 19.07
C VAL A 188 2.73 -0.44 18.33
N PHE A 189 3.68 0.49 18.25
CA PHE A 189 3.55 1.63 17.34
C PHE A 189 4.05 1.25 15.95
N VAL A 190 3.21 1.45 14.93
CA VAL A 190 3.52 1.18 13.53
C VAL A 190 3.53 2.49 12.74
N PRO A 191 4.70 3.13 12.59
CA PRO A 191 4.84 4.32 11.77
C PRO A 191 4.76 3.97 10.28
N ILE A 192 3.84 4.60 9.56
CA ILE A 192 3.62 4.49 8.12
C ILE A 192 4.49 5.54 7.43
N ILE A 193 5.33 5.07 6.51
CA ILE A 193 6.22 5.91 5.72
C ILE A 193 5.66 5.96 4.31
N LEU A 194 5.45 7.17 3.79
CA LEU A 194 5.03 7.40 2.42
C LEU A 194 6.20 7.98 1.63
N GLY A 195 6.18 7.80 0.32
CA GLY A 195 7.07 8.52 -0.56
C GLY A 195 6.49 8.62 -1.95
N SER A 196 6.79 9.68 -2.68
CA SER A 196 6.35 9.81 -4.06
C SER A 196 7.45 10.39 -4.91
N ASP A 197 7.57 9.89 -6.12
CA ASP A 197 8.57 10.34 -7.09
C ASP A 197 7.90 10.51 -8.44
N LYS A 198 7.84 11.75 -8.95
CA LYS A 198 7.21 12.02 -10.23
C LYS A 198 8.20 11.70 -11.35
N THR A 199 7.91 10.68 -12.14
CA THR A 199 8.80 10.19 -13.20
C THR A 199 8.21 10.40 -14.59
N THR A 200 9.04 10.87 -15.53
CA THR A 200 8.66 11.01 -16.95
C THR A 200 9.04 9.73 -17.70
N VAL A 201 8.08 9.04 -18.33
CA VAL A 201 8.29 7.69 -18.88
C VAL A 201 8.45 7.67 -20.40
N SER A 202 7.95 8.68 -21.13
CA SER A 202 8.22 8.82 -22.57
C SER A 202 8.26 10.28 -23.01
N VAL A 203 9.31 10.64 -23.75
CA VAL A 203 9.47 11.98 -24.36
C VAL A 203 9.03 11.98 -25.84
N ALA A 204 9.09 10.84 -26.53
CA ALA A 204 8.96 10.78 -27.99
C ALA A 204 7.55 10.52 -28.54
N THR A 205 6.64 9.88 -27.80
CA THR A 205 5.34 9.40 -28.33
C THR A 205 4.11 9.85 -27.55
N GLY A 206 4.28 10.77 -26.60
CA GLY A 206 3.23 11.27 -25.72
C GLY A 206 3.83 11.54 -24.36
N GLN A 207 3.57 12.71 -23.80
CA GLN A 207 4.09 13.13 -22.50
C GLN A 207 3.50 12.26 -21.38
N ASN A 208 3.85 10.99 -21.24
CA ASN A 208 3.33 10.16 -20.16
C ASN A 208 4.22 10.31 -18.93
N GLU A 209 3.68 10.96 -17.90
CA GLU A 209 4.29 11.10 -16.59
C GLU A 209 3.56 10.15 -15.63
N TYR A 210 4.29 9.32 -14.90
CA TYR A 210 3.73 8.57 -13.78
C TYR A 210 4.09 9.27 -12.49
N TYR A 211 3.16 9.26 -11.54
CA TYR A 211 3.39 9.77 -10.21
C TYR A 211 3.11 8.69 -9.17
N PRO A 212 4.01 7.68 -9.06
CA PRO A 212 3.88 6.63 -8.07
C PRO A 212 3.92 7.18 -6.64
N LEU A 213 3.03 6.65 -5.81
CA LEU A 213 3.02 6.77 -4.36
C LEU A 213 3.45 5.42 -3.79
N TYR A 214 4.51 5.40 -3.01
CA TYR A 214 5.04 4.24 -2.30
C TYR A 214 4.68 4.30 -0.82
N MET A 215 4.62 3.13 -0.19
CA MET A 215 4.42 2.98 1.25
C MET A 215 5.37 1.95 1.85
N SER A 216 5.73 2.15 3.11
CA SER A 216 6.52 1.26 3.95
C SER A 216 6.09 1.44 5.42
N ILE A 217 6.61 0.59 6.30
CA ILE A 217 6.48 0.74 7.76
C ILE A 217 7.85 0.98 8.41
N GLY A 218 7.88 1.72 9.51
CA GLY A 218 9.13 2.03 10.23
C GLY A 218 9.71 0.89 11.04
N ASN A 219 8.92 -0.14 11.33
CA ASN A 219 9.35 -1.24 12.20
C ASN A 219 10.40 -2.16 11.57
N VAL A 220 10.42 -2.28 10.24
CA VAL A 220 11.40 -3.14 9.55
C VAL A 220 12.79 -2.49 9.57
N HIS A 221 13.81 -3.31 9.77
CA HIS A 221 15.20 -2.86 9.69
C HIS A 221 15.56 -2.44 8.26
N ASN A 222 16.57 -1.57 8.12
CA ASN A 222 16.93 -0.97 6.83
C ASN A 222 17.40 -1.99 5.79
N ASN A 223 17.99 -3.11 6.20
CA ASN A 223 18.42 -4.18 5.29
C ASN A 223 17.23 -4.89 4.64
N VAL A 224 16.11 -5.08 5.37
CA VAL A 224 14.86 -5.62 4.84
C VAL A 224 14.33 -4.75 3.70
N ARG A 225 14.40 -3.42 3.85
CA ARG A 225 13.99 -2.47 2.81
C ARG A 225 14.82 -2.58 1.53
N ARG A 226 16.11 -2.92 1.64
CA ARG A 226 17.03 -3.08 0.50
C ARG A 226 16.90 -4.42 -0.18
N ALA A 227 16.44 -5.45 0.52
CA ALA A 227 16.34 -6.82 0.02
C ALA A 227 15.02 -7.09 -0.74
N HIS A 228 14.19 -6.08 -1.02
CA HIS A 228 12.92 -6.20 -1.74
C HIS A 228 11.94 -7.24 -1.14
N ARG A 229 11.98 -7.50 0.18
CA ARG A 229 11.09 -8.46 0.88
C ARG A 229 9.67 -7.92 1.10
N ASN A 230 9.10 -7.20 0.14
CA ASN A 230 7.81 -6.48 0.29
C ASN A 230 7.78 -5.41 1.39
N ALA A 231 8.94 -4.93 1.84
CA ALA A 231 9.04 -3.84 2.83
C ALA A 231 8.80 -2.44 2.22
N LEU A 232 8.83 -2.30 0.89
CA LEU A 232 8.45 -1.10 0.14
C LEU A 232 7.48 -1.53 -0.94
N VAL A 233 6.30 -0.90 -1.00
CA VAL A 233 5.24 -1.29 -1.93
C VAL A 233 4.68 -0.07 -2.64
N LEU A 234 4.29 -0.26 -3.90
CA LEU A 234 3.59 0.76 -4.67
C LEU A 234 2.14 0.88 -4.19
N LEU A 235 1.82 1.94 -3.45
CA LEU A 235 0.49 2.19 -2.92
C LEU A 235 -0.49 2.69 -3.99
N GLY A 236 -0.02 3.52 -4.92
CA GLY A 236 -0.89 4.14 -5.91
C GLY A 236 -0.19 4.92 -7.00
N PHE A 237 -0.97 5.39 -7.96
CA PHE A 237 -0.59 6.37 -8.97
C PHE A 237 -1.43 7.63 -8.79
N LEU A 238 -0.76 8.71 -8.40
CA LEU A 238 -1.39 10.02 -8.24
C LEU A 238 -1.68 10.64 -9.61
N ALA A 239 -2.75 11.42 -9.68
CA ALA A 239 -3.07 12.15 -10.90
C ALA A 239 -2.09 13.30 -11.11
N VAL A 240 -1.63 13.45 -12.36
CA VAL A 240 -0.78 14.56 -12.77
C VAL A 240 -1.59 15.53 -13.63
N PRO A 241 -2.16 16.59 -13.03
CA PRO A 241 -2.95 17.54 -13.78
C PRO A 241 -2.07 18.34 -14.73
N LYS A 242 -2.51 18.45 -15.98
CA LYS A 242 -1.84 19.21 -17.03
C LYS A 242 -2.69 20.39 -17.45
N SER A 243 -2.01 21.45 -17.83
CA SER A 243 -2.62 22.66 -18.35
C SER A 243 -1.83 23.19 -19.54
N THR A 244 -2.46 24.02 -20.36
CA THR A 244 -1.76 24.77 -21.42
C THR A 244 -0.72 25.71 -20.81
N LYS A 245 0.28 26.10 -21.60
CA LYS A 245 1.36 27.00 -21.15
C LYS A 245 0.83 28.31 -20.56
N GLU A 246 -0.28 28.82 -21.09
CA GLU A 246 -0.95 30.05 -20.65
C GLU A 246 -1.44 29.97 -19.20
N HIS A 247 -1.90 28.80 -18.76
CA HIS A 247 -2.49 28.60 -17.44
C HIS A 247 -1.56 27.90 -16.44
N ASN A 248 -0.35 27.48 -16.85
CA ASN A 248 0.59 26.79 -15.95
C ASN A 248 1.05 27.64 -14.75
N GLN A 249 1.04 28.97 -14.90
CA GLN A 249 1.38 29.90 -13.83
C GLN A 249 0.15 30.52 -13.13
N ASP A 250 -1.06 30.08 -13.49
CA ASP A 250 -2.31 30.55 -12.90
C ASP A 250 -2.36 30.17 -11.40
N PRO A 251 -2.57 31.15 -10.49
CA PRO A 251 -2.73 30.90 -9.07
C PRO A 251 -3.83 29.87 -8.75
N GLU A 252 -4.95 29.89 -9.47
CA GLU A 252 -6.05 28.94 -9.28
C GLU A 252 -5.64 27.53 -9.70
N PHE A 253 -4.93 27.38 -10.82
CA PHE A 253 -4.40 26.08 -11.23
C PHE A 253 -3.37 25.54 -10.22
N ARG A 254 -2.45 26.39 -9.74
CA ARG A 254 -1.48 26.00 -8.69
C ARG A 254 -2.18 25.56 -7.40
N ARG A 255 -3.26 26.25 -7.01
CA ARG A 255 -4.09 25.88 -5.86
C ARG A 255 -4.79 24.55 -6.10
N PHE A 256 -5.38 24.35 -7.28
CA PHE A 256 -6.03 23.12 -7.66
C PHE A 256 -5.06 21.93 -7.60
N ARG A 257 -3.82 22.08 -8.11
CA ARG A 257 -2.78 21.04 -8.02
C ARG A 257 -2.50 20.60 -6.59
N ARG A 258 -2.34 21.56 -5.67
CA ARG A 258 -2.18 21.28 -4.24
C ARG A 258 -3.39 20.56 -3.67
N GLN A 259 -4.59 21.08 -3.92
CA GLN A 259 -5.84 20.48 -3.44
C GLN A 259 -6.03 19.05 -3.96
N LEU A 260 -5.71 18.78 -5.22
CA LEU A 260 -5.83 17.46 -5.82
C LEU A 260 -4.93 16.46 -5.10
N VAL A 261 -3.66 16.79 -4.85
CA VAL A 261 -2.74 15.91 -4.11
C VAL A 261 -3.21 15.67 -2.68
N HIS A 262 -3.53 16.71 -1.92
CA HIS A 262 -3.97 16.57 -0.54
C HIS A 262 -5.30 15.81 -0.40
N THR A 263 -6.27 16.08 -1.28
CA THR A 263 -7.56 15.38 -1.30
C THR A 263 -7.35 13.91 -1.67
N THR A 264 -6.49 13.63 -2.64
CA THR A 264 -6.15 12.27 -3.03
C THR A 264 -5.51 11.52 -1.88
N LEU A 265 -4.49 12.07 -1.23
CA LEU A 265 -3.84 11.46 -0.07
C LEU A 265 -4.82 11.25 1.08
N SER A 266 -5.70 12.20 1.36
CA SER A 266 -6.75 12.05 2.38
C SER A 266 -7.70 10.90 2.07
N VAL A 267 -8.07 10.71 0.80
CA VAL A 267 -8.95 9.60 0.37
C VAL A 267 -8.23 8.26 0.48
N ILE A 268 -6.98 8.18 0.04
CA ILE A 268 -6.16 6.96 0.10
C ILE A 268 -5.97 6.54 1.56
N LEU A 269 -5.54 7.46 2.42
CA LEU A 269 -5.23 7.20 3.83
C LEU A 269 -6.46 7.07 4.73
N GLN A 270 -7.67 7.24 4.20
CA GLN A 270 -8.90 7.19 4.97
C GLN A 270 -9.06 5.86 5.72
N SER A 271 -8.66 4.73 5.12
CA SER A 271 -8.79 3.41 5.75
C SER A 271 -7.85 3.22 6.94
N ILE A 272 -6.72 3.93 7.01
CA ILE A 272 -5.77 3.87 8.13
C ILE A 272 -6.28 4.63 9.37
N LYS A 273 -7.17 5.60 9.18
CA LYS A 273 -7.54 6.58 10.22
C LYS A 273 -8.06 5.92 11.51
N SER A 274 -8.75 4.78 11.40
CA SER A 274 -9.20 4.02 12.58
C SER A 274 -8.04 3.50 13.41
N GLY A 275 -7.02 2.92 12.76
CA GLY A 275 -5.85 2.36 13.41
C GLY A 275 -4.93 3.39 14.05
N ILE A 276 -5.06 4.68 13.68
CA ILE A 276 -4.32 5.78 14.33
C ILE A 276 -4.88 6.10 15.72
N THR A 277 -6.19 5.94 15.91
CA THR A 277 -6.85 6.30 17.17
C THR A 277 -7.15 5.10 18.04
N LYS A 278 -7.41 3.93 17.45
CA LYS A 278 -7.75 2.71 18.17
C LYS A 278 -6.81 1.59 17.74
N PRO A 279 -6.18 0.86 18.69
CA PRO A 279 -5.31 -0.24 18.33
C PRO A 279 -6.08 -1.34 17.58
N GLU A 280 -5.49 -1.84 16.49
CA GLU A 280 -6.00 -2.97 15.74
C GLU A 280 -5.24 -4.24 16.13
N VAL A 281 -5.94 -5.37 16.28
CA VAL A 281 -5.28 -6.66 16.50
C VAL A 281 -4.73 -7.14 15.16
N VAL A 282 -3.42 -7.26 15.07
CA VAL A 282 -2.70 -7.63 13.85
C VAL A 282 -1.78 -8.80 14.14
N ARG A 283 -1.53 -9.62 13.13
CA ARG A 283 -0.50 -10.66 13.21
C ARG A 283 0.86 -10.07 12.84
N CYS A 284 1.89 -10.48 13.57
CA CYS A 284 3.26 -9.97 13.44
C CYS A 284 4.20 -11.01 12.80
N PRO A 285 5.44 -10.60 12.44
CA PRO A 285 6.41 -11.48 11.78
C PRO A 285 6.77 -12.73 12.59
N ASP A 286 6.83 -12.64 13.91
CA ASP A 286 7.08 -13.78 14.81
C ASP A 286 5.88 -14.74 14.96
N GLY A 287 4.75 -14.43 14.32
CA GLY A 287 3.54 -15.24 14.32
C GLY A 287 2.55 -14.91 15.44
N HIS A 288 2.95 -14.14 16.46
CA HIS A 288 2.04 -13.66 17.50
C HIS A 288 1.08 -12.59 16.97
N PHE A 289 -0.08 -12.47 17.61
CA PHE A 289 -0.90 -11.27 17.44
C PHE A 289 -0.44 -10.19 18.41
N ARG A 290 -0.58 -8.93 18.02
CA ARG A 290 -0.36 -7.76 18.86
C ARG A 290 -1.40 -6.71 18.57
N LYS A 291 -1.68 -5.86 19.57
CA LYS A 291 -2.39 -4.60 19.34
C LYS A 291 -1.44 -3.63 18.65
N ALA A 292 -1.82 -3.07 17.52
CA ALA A 292 -1.02 -2.11 16.76
C ALA A 292 -1.76 -0.78 16.63
N ILE A 293 -1.06 0.30 16.98
CA ILE A 293 -1.51 1.67 16.77
C ILE A 293 -0.67 2.26 15.64
N PHE A 294 -1.34 2.83 14.65
CA PHE A 294 -0.71 3.36 13.45
C PHE A 294 -0.36 4.84 13.64
N GLY A 295 0.63 5.33 12.90
CA GLY A 295 0.87 6.76 12.81
C GLY A 295 1.48 7.12 11.48
N ILE A 296 1.12 8.29 10.93
CA ILE A 296 1.78 8.79 9.73
C ILE A 296 3.15 9.31 10.17
N GLY A 297 4.21 8.64 9.75
CA GLY A 297 5.59 8.94 10.13
C GLY A 297 6.24 9.97 9.23
N LEU A 298 6.96 9.50 8.22
CA LEU A 298 7.66 10.38 7.28
C LEU A 298 7.06 10.29 5.88
N TYR A 299 7.11 11.43 5.18
CA TYR A 299 6.91 11.50 3.74
C TYR A 299 8.25 11.76 3.07
N ILE A 300 8.78 10.78 2.34
CA ILE A 300 10.02 10.87 1.59
C ILE A 300 9.72 11.53 0.25
N ALA A 301 10.20 12.74 0.09
CA ALA A 301 9.96 13.56 -1.07
C ALA A 301 11.21 14.34 -1.44
N ASP A 302 11.39 14.47 -2.74
CA ASP A 302 12.22 15.43 -3.44
C ASP A 302 11.74 16.89 -3.12
N TYR A 303 12.58 17.91 -3.32
CA TYR A 303 12.28 19.29 -2.92
C TYR A 303 10.98 19.87 -3.57
N PRO A 304 10.73 19.73 -4.88
CA PRO A 304 9.47 20.17 -5.49
C PRO A 304 8.25 19.49 -4.86
N GLU A 305 8.34 18.21 -4.52
CA GLU A 305 7.31 17.43 -3.85
C GLU A 305 7.13 17.91 -2.40
N GLN A 306 8.21 18.21 -1.68
CA GLN A 306 8.13 18.81 -0.34
C GLN A 306 7.43 20.18 -0.39
N VAL A 307 7.73 21.01 -1.38
CA VAL A 307 7.07 22.31 -1.59
C VAL A 307 5.57 22.11 -1.85
N LEU A 308 5.22 21.11 -2.67
CA LEU A 308 3.83 20.77 -2.97
C LEU A 308 3.06 20.30 -1.73
N LEU A 309 3.65 19.39 -0.95
CA LEU A 309 3.06 18.81 0.26
C LEU A 309 2.98 19.79 1.42
N ALA A 310 3.97 20.66 1.60
CA ALA A 310 3.95 21.71 2.61
C ALA A 310 3.11 22.92 2.19
N CYS A 311 2.62 22.95 0.95
CA CYS A 311 1.90 24.08 0.36
C CYS A 311 2.67 25.43 0.41
N ILE A 312 4.01 25.38 0.36
CA ILE A 312 4.87 26.57 0.43
C ILE A 312 5.22 27.13 -0.96
N VAL A 313 5.87 28.30 -0.97
CA VAL A 313 6.42 28.90 -2.20
C VAL A 313 7.74 28.22 -2.55
N GLN A 314 7.97 27.94 -3.84
CA GLN A 314 9.23 27.40 -4.30
C GLN A 314 10.39 28.37 -3.99
N GLY A 315 11.50 27.82 -3.52
CA GLY A 315 12.64 28.58 -3.00
C GLY A 315 12.62 28.79 -1.48
N TRP A 316 11.52 28.45 -0.79
CA TRP A 316 11.42 28.54 0.67
C TRP A 316 11.79 27.20 1.32
N CYS A 317 12.24 27.23 2.57
CA CYS A 317 12.60 26.02 3.30
C CYS A 317 11.36 25.41 3.99
N PRO A 318 10.91 24.20 3.63
CA PRO A 318 9.72 23.58 4.21
C PRO A 318 9.84 23.23 5.71
N LYS A 319 11.03 23.34 6.30
CA LYS A 319 11.26 23.10 7.74
C LYS A 319 11.10 24.33 8.62
N TYR A 320 11.05 25.54 8.04
CA TYR A 320 11.07 26.81 8.79
C TYR A 320 9.92 27.76 8.39
N VAL A 321 8.84 27.21 7.80
CA VAL A 321 7.58 27.96 7.55
C VAL A 321 6.60 27.68 8.67
#